data_AF-A0A5D3F4E7-F1
#
_entry.id   AF-A0A5D3F4E7-F1
#
_cell.length_a   1.000
_cell.length_b   1.000
_cell.length_c   1.000
_cell.angle_alpha   90.00
_cell.angle_beta   90.00
_cell.angle_gamma   90.00
#
_symmetry.space_group_name_H-M   'P 1'
#
loop_
_entity.id
_entity.type
_entity.pdbx_description
1 polymer ?
#
loop_
_entity_poly.entity_id
_entity_poly.type
_entity_poly.pdbx_seq_one_letter_code
_entity_poly.pdbx_strand_id
1 'polypeptide(L)'
;MQGQPTHDTRTTSDQVTALETETCPPDSWTAPAPYGAHTRSTPHWFKTAVFYEVSVRGFADSNGDGYGDLRGLISKLDHLQWLGVDCLWLLPIYQSPLKDGGYDISGYTQILPDFGDLGDFVDLIE
;
A
#
# COMPACT_ATOMS: atom_id res chain seq x y z
N MET A 1 54.70 38.36 -44.17
CA MET A 1 55.10 37.67 -42.92
C MET A 1 53.87 37.66 -42.01
N GLN A 2 53.20 36.52 -41.95
CA GLN A 2 51.99 36.29 -41.15
C GLN A 2 52.37 36.13 -39.66
N GLY A 3 51.54 36.67 -38.78
CA GLY A 3 51.59 36.47 -37.33
C GLY A 3 50.20 36.68 -36.75
N GLN A 4 49.64 35.61 -36.19
CA GLN A 4 48.25 35.39 -35.79
C GLN A 4 48.01 35.82 -34.30
N PRO A 5 46.85 35.56 -33.64
CA PRO A 5 45.92 36.57 -33.15
C PRO A 5 45.74 36.59 -31.61
N THR A 6 45.08 37.60 -31.04
CA THR A 6 44.46 37.55 -29.69
C THR A 6 43.12 38.29 -29.73
N HIS A 7 42.01 37.54 -29.77
CA HIS A 7 41.07 37.26 -28.67
C HIS A 7 40.26 38.49 -28.20
N ASP A 8 38.96 38.52 -28.56
CA ASP A 8 37.90 38.55 -27.54
C ASP A 8 36.53 38.25 -28.19
N THR A 9 35.98 37.06 -27.93
CA THR A 9 34.59 36.72 -28.27
C THR A 9 33.87 36.44 -26.96
N ARG A 10 32.95 37.32 -26.59
CA ARG A 10 31.99 37.08 -25.49
C ARG A 10 31.18 35.82 -25.79
N THR A 11 31.42 34.78 -25.02
CA THR A 11 30.53 33.62 -24.90
C THR A 11 29.54 33.89 -23.76
N THR A 12 28.26 34.04 -24.10
CA THR A 12 27.16 33.85 -23.16
C THR A 12 27.16 32.37 -22.77
N SER A 13 27.46 32.08 -21.50
CA SER A 13 27.41 30.72 -20.96
C SER A 13 26.12 30.54 -20.18
N ASP A 14 25.31 29.60 -20.63
CA ASP A 14 24.09 29.12 -19.99
C ASP A 14 24.33 28.76 -18.52
N GLN A 15 23.51 29.31 -17.63
CA GLN A 15 23.44 28.92 -16.23
C GLN A 15 22.59 27.66 -16.13
N VAL A 16 23.22 26.49 -16.27
CA VAL A 16 22.64 25.23 -15.81
C VAL A 16 22.79 25.22 -14.28
N THR A 17 21.69 25.49 -13.58
CA THR A 17 21.62 25.30 -12.12
C THR A 17 21.82 23.82 -11.84
N ALA A 18 22.98 23.47 -11.27
CA ALA A 18 23.24 22.14 -10.77
C ALA A 18 22.21 21.85 -9.67
N LEU A 19 21.44 20.76 -9.84
CA LEU A 19 20.66 20.17 -8.75
C LEU A 19 21.66 19.82 -7.65
N GLU A 20 21.55 20.49 -6.51
CA GLU A 20 22.33 20.14 -5.33
C GLU A 20 22.05 18.67 -5.00
N THR A 21 23.08 17.83 -5.12
CA THR A 21 23.04 16.47 -4.61
C THR A 21 22.93 16.55 -3.10
N GLU A 22 21.71 16.39 -2.57
CA GLU A 22 21.51 16.04 -1.17
C GLU A 22 22.28 14.74 -0.92
N THR A 23 23.42 14.88 -0.25
CA THR A 23 24.24 13.76 0.17
C THR A 23 23.55 13.13 1.37
N CYS A 24 23.15 11.87 1.23
CA CYS A 24 22.63 11.06 2.33
C CYS A 24 23.69 11.05 3.46
N PRO A 25 23.35 11.44 4.70
CA PRO A 25 24.31 11.39 5.80
C PRO A 25 24.73 9.92 6.02
N PRO A 26 26.05 9.63 6.12
CA PRO A 26 26.51 8.30 6.44
C PRO A 26 26.01 7.95 7.85
N ASP A 27 25.37 6.79 7.95
CA ASP A 27 25.11 6.05 9.19
C ASP A 27 24.02 6.61 10.11
N SER A 28 22.86 6.97 9.56
CA SER A 28 21.61 7.06 10.33
C SER A 28 20.64 5.90 10.01
N TRP A 29 21.18 4.69 9.83
CA TRP A 29 20.33 3.49 9.95
C TRP A 29 19.91 3.36 11.41
N THR A 30 18.85 4.08 11.76
CA THR A 30 18.06 3.76 12.93
C THR A 30 17.41 2.44 12.60
N ALA A 31 17.66 1.40 13.42
CA ALA A 31 16.97 0.13 13.24
C ALA A 31 15.46 0.40 13.06
N PRO A 32 14.78 -0.28 12.12
CA PRO A 32 13.35 -0.10 11.96
C PRO A 32 12.69 -0.30 13.31
N ALA A 33 11.71 0.56 13.62
CA ALA A 33 10.93 0.42 14.83
C ALA A 33 10.46 -1.04 14.96
N PRO A 34 10.38 -1.60 16.19
CA PRO A 34 9.90 -2.97 16.35
C PRO A 34 8.61 -3.16 15.55
N TYR A 35 8.52 -4.28 14.82
CA TYR A 35 7.37 -4.63 13.99
C TYR A 35 6.06 -4.32 14.75
N GLY A 36 5.17 -3.55 14.13
CA GLY A 36 3.91 -3.11 14.76
C GLY A 36 3.93 -1.77 15.49
N ALA A 37 5.01 -0.98 15.44
CA ALA A 37 5.07 0.35 16.08
C ALA A 37 4.55 1.51 15.21
N HIS A 38 3.68 1.25 14.24
CA HIS A 38 3.06 2.30 13.44
C HIS A 38 1.91 2.94 14.23
N THR A 39 2.11 4.18 14.68
CA THR A 39 1.00 4.98 15.23
C THR A 39 0.15 5.54 14.10
N ARG A 40 -1.12 5.84 14.37
CA ARG A 40 -2.04 6.51 13.43
C ARG A 40 -1.48 7.81 12.81
N SER A 41 -0.46 8.43 13.42
CA SER A 41 0.13 9.68 12.94
C SER A 41 1.46 9.51 12.20
N THR A 42 2.00 8.30 12.08
CA THR A 42 3.30 8.08 11.44
C THR A 42 3.19 8.39 9.94
N PRO A 43 3.80 9.48 9.44
CA PRO A 43 3.76 9.82 8.03
C PRO A 43 4.44 8.71 7.22
N HIS A 44 3.87 8.35 6.09
CA HIS A 44 4.42 7.31 5.20
C HIS A 44 4.60 5.92 5.84
N TRP A 45 3.77 5.55 6.82
CA TRP A 45 3.76 4.20 7.44
C TRP A 45 3.79 3.06 6.40
N PHE A 46 3.12 3.25 5.26
CA PHE A 46 3.04 2.28 4.17
C PHE A 46 4.40 1.93 3.52
N LYS A 47 5.44 2.76 3.69
CA LYS A 47 6.79 2.48 3.13
C LYS A 47 7.53 1.37 3.86
N THR A 48 7.18 1.14 5.12
CA THR A 48 7.80 0.12 5.98
C THR A 48 6.84 -0.98 6.40
N ALA A 49 5.55 -0.80 6.14
CA ALA A 49 4.51 -1.75 6.49
C ALA A 49 4.62 -3.06 5.70
N VAL A 50 4.36 -4.17 6.39
CA VAL A 50 4.14 -5.46 5.76
C VAL A 50 2.65 -5.62 5.46
N PHE A 51 2.34 -5.74 4.18
CA PHE A 51 1.00 -6.00 3.68
C PHE A 51 0.74 -7.50 3.58
N TYR A 52 -0.48 -7.90 3.93
CA TYR A 52 -0.98 -9.24 3.70
C TYR A 52 -2.19 -9.19 2.79
N GLU A 53 -2.07 -9.76 1.60
CA GLU A 53 -3.15 -9.86 0.62
C GLU A 53 -4.12 -10.96 1.02
N VAL A 54 -5.42 -10.64 1.08
CA VAL A 54 -6.47 -11.55 1.52
C VAL A 54 -7.58 -11.64 0.47
N SER A 55 -7.82 -12.86 -0.01
CA SER A 55 -9.06 -13.23 -0.68
C SER A 55 -10.07 -13.71 0.35
N VAL A 56 -11.09 -12.91 0.65
CA VAL A 56 -12.12 -13.24 1.65
C VAL A 56 -12.73 -14.60 1.37
N ARG A 57 -13.11 -14.86 0.11
CA ARG A 57 -13.69 -16.13 -0.36
C ARG A 57 -12.85 -17.36 -0.02
N GLY A 58 -11.51 -17.22 0.05
CA GLY A 58 -10.58 -18.33 0.24
C GLY A 58 -9.96 -18.41 1.63
N PHE A 59 -10.31 -17.52 2.55
CA PHE A 59 -9.55 -17.36 3.80
C PHE A 59 -10.13 -18.13 4.97
N ALA A 60 -11.37 -17.83 5.39
CA ALA A 60 -12.02 -18.51 6.50
C ALA A 60 -13.54 -18.43 6.35
N ASP A 61 -14.20 -19.59 6.40
CA ASP A 61 -15.66 -19.75 6.37
C ASP A 61 -16.18 -19.75 7.82
N SER A 62 -17.15 -18.88 8.12
CA SER A 62 -17.77 -18.79 9.45
C SER A 62 -19.14 -19.46 9.54
N ASN A 63 -19.80 -19.71 8.42
CA ASN A 63 -21.21 -20.12 8.36
C ASN A 63 -21.41 -21.56 7.83
N GLY A 64 -20.35 -22.17 7.30
CA GLY A 64 -20.32 -23.55 6.79
C GLY A 64 -20.82 -23.73 5.35
N ASP A 65 -20.93 -22.66 4.56
CA ASP A 65 -21.39 -22.70 3.17
C ASP A 65 -20.29 -23.10 2.16
N GLY A 66 -19.03 -23.21 2.63
CA GLY A 66 -17.86 -23.60 1.83
C GLY A 66 -17.10 -22.42 1.22
N TYR A 67 -17.53 -21.18 1.46
CA TYR A 67 -16.84 -19.96 1.05
C TYR A 67 -16.46 -19.13 2.29
N GLY A 68 -15.31 -18.46 2.19
CA GLY A 68 -14.91 -17.53 3.24
C GLY A 68 -15.71 -16.23 3.20
N ASP A 69 -15.90 -15.64 4.37
CA ASP A 69 -16.73 -14.46 4.59
C ASP A 69 -16.04 -13.46 5.54
N LEU A 70 -16.61 -12.25 5.69
CA LEU A 70 -16.01 -11.18 6.50
C LEU A 70 -15.94 -11.56 7.99
N ARG A 71 -16.92 -12.29 8.52
CA ARG A 71 -16.91 -12.76 9.91
C ARG A 71 -15.82 -13.80 10.16
N GLY A 72 -15.58 -14.66 9.18
CA GLY A 72 -14.48 -15.61 9.16
C GLY A 72 -13.14 -14.90 9.19
N LEU A 73 -12.95 -13.87 8.36
CA LEU A 73 -11.75 -13.02 8.39
C LEU A 73 -11.56 -12.36 9.75
N ILE A 74 -12.60 -11.74 10.32
CA ILE A 74 -12.56 -11.11 11.65
C ILE A 74 -12.09 -12.12 12.71
N SER A 75 -12.57 -13.36 12.67
CA SER A 75 -12.18 -14.41 13.63
C SER A 75 -10.68 -14.80 13.61
N LYS A 76 -9.95 -14.35 12.59
CA LYS A 76 -8.52 -14.64 12.40
C LYS A 76 -7.63 -13.41 12.52
N LEU A 77 -8.16 -12.25 12.88
CA LEU A 77 -7.34 -11.04 13.06
C LEU A 77 -6.26 -11.22 14.14
N ASP A 78 -6.55 -11.93 15.23
CA ASP A 78 -5.56 -12.28 16.26
C ASP A 78 -4.37 -13.08 15.69
N HIS A 79 -4.64 -13.95 14.72
CA HIS A 79 -3.59 -14.72 14.05
C HIS A 79 -2.73 -13.83 13.15
N LEU A 80 -3.36 -12.93 12.39
CA LEU A 80 -2.66 -11.99 11.51
C LEU A 80 -1.84 -10.97 12.31
N GLN A 81 -2.34 -10.55 13.47
CA GLN A 81 -1.62 -9.72 14.41
C GLN A 81 -0.41 -10.49 14.99
N TRP A 82 -0.60 -11.73 15.43
CA TRP A 82 0.50 -12.58 15.90
C TRP A 82 1.57 -12.80 14.82
N LEU A 83 1.16 -12.92 13.55
CA LEU A 83 2.07 -13.05 12.41
C LEU A 83 2.93 -11.78 12.20
N GLY A 84 2.46 -10.62 12.69
CA GLY A 84 3.16 -9.34 12.61
C GLY A 84 2.85 -8.53 11.35
N VAL A 85 1.66 -8.71 10.77
CA VAL A 85 1.21 -7.92 9.62
C VAL A 85 0.76 -6.53 10.07
N ASP A 86 1.13 -5.48 9.32
CA ASP A 86 0.73 -4.09 9.62
C ASP A 86 -0.56 -3.66 8.90
N CYS A 87 -0.83 -4.22 7.71
CA CYS A 87 -2.00 -3.86 6.91
C CYS A 87 -2.53 -5.02 6.07
N LEU A 88 -3.86 -5.08 5.93
CA LEU A 88 -4.52 -6.03 5.04
C LEU A 88 -4.84 -5.37 3.69
N TRP A 89 -4.52 -6.07 2.61
CA TRP A 89 -4.99 -5.72 1.28
C TRP A 89 -6.08 -6.72 0.88
N LEU A 90 -7.34 -6.26 0.89
CA LEU A 90 -8.46 -7.10 0.49
C LEU A 90 -8.61 -7.10 -1.04
N LEU A 91 -8.79 -8.30 -1.61
CA LEU A 91 -9.35 -8.44 -2.96
C LEU A 91 -10.78 -7.89 -3.00
N PRO A 92 -11.37 -7.64 -4.20
CA PRO A 92 -12.70 -7.05 -4.32
C PRO A 92 -13.77 -7.79 -3.50
N ILE A 93 -14.42 -7.06 -2.59
CA ILE A 93 -15.53 -7.55 -1.74
C ILE A 93 -16.89 -6.97 -2.14
N TYR A 94 -16.93 -6.13 -3.18
CA TYR A 94 -18.11 -5.39 -3.58
C TYR A 94 -19.10 -6.24 -4.38
N GLN A 95 -20.35 -5.78 -4.45
CA GLN A 95 -21.37 -6.39 -5.29
C GLN A 95 -20.90 -6.49 -6.74
N SER A 96 -20.95 -7.70 -7.30
CA SER A 96 -20.43 -8.03 -8.62
C SER A 96 -21.18 -9.22 -9.25
N PRO A 97 -21.33 -9.27 -10.59
CA PRO A 97 -21.76 -10.47 -11.31
C PRO A 97 -20.73 -11.61 -11.33
N LEU A 98 -19.52 -11.37 -10.81
CA LEU A 98 -18.42 -12.33 -10.67
C LEU A 98 -17.91 -12.92 -12.00
N LYS A 99 -17.96 -12.17 -13.10
CA LYS A 99 -17.40 -12.61 -14.39
C LYS A 99 -15.88 -12.54 -14.40
N ASP A 100 -15.31 -11.67 -13.58
CA ASP A 100 -13.86 -11.49 -13.42
C ASP A 100 -13.48 -11.53 -11.93
N GLY A 101 -14.01 -12.53 -11.20
CA GLY A 101 -13.62 -12.78 -9.80
C GLY A 101 -13.94 -11.63 -8.83
N GLY A 102 -14.86 -10.73 -9.17
CA GLY A 102 -15.23 -9.57 -8.34
C GLY A 102 -14.65 -8.24 -8.82
N TYR A 103 -13.73 -8.24 -9.80
CA TYR A 103 -13.21 -7.01 -10.40
C TYR A 103 -14.24 -6.32 -11.31
N ASP A 104 -15.25 -7.04 -11.79
CA ASP A 104 -16.42 -6.50 -12.50
C ASP A 104 -17.48 -5.97 -11.51
N ILE A 105 -17.19 -4.85 -10.86
CA ILE A 105 -18.04 -4.26 -9.80
C ILE A 105 -19.34 -3.70 -10.39
N SER A 106 -20.48 -4.08 -9.81
CA SER A 106 -21.81 -3.55 -10.16
C SER A 106 -22.40 -2.61 -9.09
N GLY A 107 -21.87 -2.62 -7.86
CA GLY A 107 -22.29 -1.72 -6.78
C GLY A 107 -21.17 -1.39 -5.80
N TYR A 108 -20.58 -0.20 -5.90
CA TYR A 108 -19.43 0.23 -5.09
C TYR A 108 -19.72 0.47 -3.60
N THR A 109 -20.99 0.58 -3.22
CA THR A 109 -21.41 0.84 -1.83
C THR A 109 -22.08 -0.37 -1.19
N GLN A 110 -22.02 -1.52 -1.85
CA GLN A 110 -22.65 -2.76 -1.41
C GLN A 110 -21.59 -3.86 -1.37
N ILE A 111 -21.66 -4.67 -0.33
CA ILE A 111 -20.85 -5.88 -0.20
C ILE A 111 -21.54 -7.01 -0.97
N LEU A 112 -20.75 -7.90 -1.54
CA LEU A 112 -21.25 -9.12 -2.16
C LEU A 112 -21.95 -9.99 -1.08
N PRO A 113 -23.22 -10.40 -1.23
CA PRO A 113 -23.96 -11.14 -0.21
C PRO A 113 -23.28 -12.41 0.29
N ASP A 114 -22.51 -13.09 -0.58
CA ASP A 114 -21.70 -14.27 -0.21
C ASP A 114 -20.67 -13.95 0.90
N PHE A 115 -20.23 -12.70 1.04
CA PHE A 115 -19.21 -12.29 2.01
C PHE A 115 -19.78 -11.65 3.28
N GLY A 116 -21.07 -11.27 3.28
CA GLY A 116 -21.73 -10.58 4.38
C GLY A 116 -22.38 -9.26 3.94
N ASP A 117 -22.55 -8.35 4.90
CA ASP A 117 -23.13 -7.03 4.68
C ASP A 117 -22.19 -5.88 5.01
N LEU A 118 -22.69 -4.64 4.88
CA LEU A 118 -21.89 -3.44 5.17
C LEU A 118 -21.55 -3.33 6.67
N GLY A 119 -22.40 -3.84 7.56
CA GLY A 119 -22.13 -3.88 9.00
C GLY A 119 -20.97 -4.82 9.33
N ASP A 120 -20.90 -5.98 8.70
CA ASP A 120 -19.76 -6.89 8.83
C ASP A 120 -18.45 -6.22 8.38
N PHE A 121 -18.49 -5.40 7.33
CA PHE A 121 -17.32 -4.63 6.89
C PHE A 121 -16.94 -3.51 7.86
N VAL A 122 -17.92 -2.84 8.48
CA VAL A 122 -17.66 -1.86 9.55
C VAL A 122 -16.96 -2.54 10.72
N ASP A 123 -17.47 -3.69 11.17
CA ASP A 123 -16.90 -4.47 12.28
C ASP A 123 -15.47 -4.97 11.97
N LEU A 124 -15.09 -5.13 10.70
CA LEU A 124 -13.72 -5.47 10.29
C LEU A 124 -12.73 -4.30 10.45
N ILE A 125 -13.22 -3.06 10.36
CA ILE A 125 -12.39 -1.85 10.37
C ILE A 125 -12.18 -1.29 11.78
N GLU A 126 -13.12 -1.56 12.70
CA GLU A 126 -13.08 -1.09 14.11
C GLU A 126 -12.10 -1.89 14.99
#